data_AF-E9I8H3-F1
#
_entry.id   AF-E9I8H3-F1
#
_cell.length_a   1.000
_cell.length_b   1.000
_cell.length_c   1.000
_cell.angle_alpha   90.00
_cell.angle_beta   90.00
_cell.angle_gamma   90.00
#
_symmetry.space_group_name_H-M   'P 1'
#
loop_
_entity.id
_entity.type
_entity.pdbx_description
1 polymer ?
#
loop_
_entity_poly.entity_id
_entity_poly.type
_entity_poly.pdbx_seq_one_letter_code
_entity_poly.pdbx_strand_id
1 'polypeptide(L)'
;MENDNKYWLDEEKRGCTFCKIGKDNMEHFIGDCVIARDWFVGLGDSVKDTIRALESEDLDERKEKILIKFWREKEKYKKISDDGDVG
;
A
#
# COMPACT_ATOMS: atom_id res chain seq x y z
N MET A 1 38.91 2.80 7.39
CA MET A 1 37.98 1.79 6.86
C MET A 1 36.75 1.85 7.74
N GLU A 2 35.78 2.65 7.34
CA GLU A 2 34.51 2.80 8.05
C GLU A 2 33.44 2.69 6.95
N ASN A 3 33.16 1.44 6.58
CA ASN A 3 32.04 1.10 5.70
C ASN A 3 30.80 1.02 6.58
N ASP A 4 30.38 2.17 7.10
CA ASP A 4 29.16 2.31 7.88
C ASP A 4 27.96 2.21 6.94
N ASN A 5 27.54 0.96 6.74
CA ASN A 5 26.15 0.54 6.81
C ASN A 5 25.13 1.44 6.08
N LYS A 6 25.27 1.54 4.75
CA LYS A 6 24.33 2.21 3.82
C LYS A 6 22.88 1.65 3.82
N TYR A 7 22.58 0.65 4.63
CA TYR A 7 21.32 -0.12 4.58
C TYR A 7 20.26 0.28 5.61
N TRP A 8 20.52 1.24 6.51
CA TRP A 8 19.64 1.53 7.65
C TRP A 8 18.84 2.83 7.57
N LEU A 9 18.93 3.59 6.49
CA LEU A 9 18.32 4.93 6.41
C LEU A 9 16.94 5.01 5.71
N ASP A 10 16.42 3.93 5.14
CA ASP A 10 15.17 3.97 4.35
C ASP A 10 13.98 3.24 4.99
N GLU A 11 14.15 2.64 6.16
CA GLU A 11 13.02 1.98 6.84
C GLU A 11 12.02 2.99 7.43
N GLU A 12 12.48 4.20 7.78
CA GLU A 12 11.63 5.27 8.32
C GLU A 12 10.89 6.08 7.24
N LYS A 13 11.30 5.94 5.96
CA LYS A 13 10.74 6.66 4.80
C LYS A 13 9.85 5.81 3.90
N ARG A 14 9.48 4.59 4.31
CA ARG A 14 8.47 3.80 3.61
C ARG A 14 7.07 4.35 3.90
N GLY A 15 6.86 5.58 3.47
CA GLY A 15 5.56 6.18 3.32
C GLY A 15 4.69 5.31 2.42
N CYS A 16 3.38 5.41 2.59
CA CYS A 16 2.41 4.74 1.73
C CYS A 16 2.85 4.77 0.26
N THR A 17 2.89 3.61 -0.41
CA THR A 17 3.41 3.48 -1.77
C THR A 17 2.72 4.42 -2.76
N PHE A 18 1.46 4.75 -2.50
CA PHE A 18 0.66 5.66 -3.31
C PHE A 18 0.83 7.13 -2.94
N CYS A 19 0.41 7.54 -1.74
CA CYS A 19 0.39 8.96 -1.36
C CYS A 19 1.70 9.43 -0.69
N LYS A 20 2.65 8.52 -0.43
CA LYS A 20 3.94 8.77 0.25
C LYS A 20 3.82 9.44 1.62
N ILE A 21 2.62 9.42 2.20
CA ILE A 21 2.27 10.01 3.50
C ILE A 21 1.85 8.88 4.43
N GLY A 22 2.24 8.94 5.71
CA GLY A 22 1.85 7.95 6.71
C GLY A 22 2.53 6.59 6.52
N LYS A 23 1.97 5.53 7.12
CA LYS A 23 2.54 4.18 7.06
C LYS A 23 2.00 3.39 5.85
N ASP A 24 2.82 2.52 5.28
CA ASP A 24 2.40 1.57 4.22
C ASP A 24 1.62 0.37 4.81
N ASN A 25 0.49 0.63 5.48
CA ASN A 25 -0.37 -0.40 6.08
C ASN A 25 -1.82 -0.33 5.55
N MET A 26 -2.55 -1.45 5.67
CA MET A 26 -3.95 -1.55 5.21
C MET A 26 -4.87 -0.52 5.87
N GLU A 27 -4.69 -0.24 7.15
CA GLU A 27 -5.46 0.81 7.84
C GLU A 27 -5.31 2.18 7.15
N HIS A 28 -4.07 2.55 6.78
CA HIS A 28 -3.84 3.77 6.02
C HIS A 28 -4.41 3.65 4.60
N PHE A 29 -4.19 2.55 3.89
CA PHE A 29 -4.72 2.39 2.52
C PHE A 29 -6.24 2.53 2.44
N ILE A 30 -6.97 2.04 3.44
CA ILE A 30 -8.43 2.02 3.46
C ILE A 30 -9.00 3.34 4.01
N GLY A 31 -8.34 3.95 5.00
CA GLY A 31 -8.83 5.17 5.66
C GLY A 31 -8.19 6.46 5.13
N ASP A 32 -6.91 6.63 5.43
CA ASP A 32 -6.18 7.89 5.25
C ASP A 32 -5.64 8.12 3.84
N CYS A 33 -5.42 7.05 3.06
CA CYS A 33 -4.80 7.14 1.76
C CYS A 33 -5.78 7.73 0.74
N VAL A 34 -5.55 8.97 0.32
CA VAL A 34 -6.39 9.66 -0.65
C VAL A 34 -6.50 8.96 -2.02
N ILE A 35 -5.54 8.08 -2.36
CA ILE A 35 -5.51 7.33 -3.62
C ILE A 35 -6.21 5.98 -3.47
N ALA A 36 -5.80 5.20 -2.46
CA ALA A 36 -6.24 3.82 -2.32
C ALA A 36 -7.61 3.68 -1.64
N ARG A 37 -8.01 4.63 -0.76
CA ARG A 37 -9.27 4.53 0.02
C ARG A 37 -10.48 4.33 -0.87
N ASP A 38 -10.49 4.99 -2.03
CA ASP A 38 -11.61 4.97 -2.99
C ASP A 38 -11.82 3.57 -3.56
N TRP A 39 -10.77 2.76 -3.66
CA TRP A 39 -10.85 1.39 -4.18
C TRP A 39 -11.49 0.43 -3.19
N PHE A 40 -11.49 0.78 -1.90
CA PHE A 40 -12.05 -0.03 -0.83
C PHE A 40 -13.48 0.39 -0.44
N VAL A 41 -14.03 1.44 -1.09
CA VAL A 41 -15.41 1.87 -0.88
C VAL A 41 -16.37 0.75 -1.28
N GLY A 42 -17.24 0.36 -0.34
CA GLY A 42 -18.23 -0.70 -0.55
C GLY A 42 -17.77 -2.12 -0.18
N LEU A 43 -16.53 -2.31 0.28
CA LEU A 43 -16.10 -3.55 0.96
C LEU A 43 -16.53 -3.59 2.42
N GLY A 44 -16.66 -2.43 3.06
CA GLY A 44 -17.10 -2.29 4.45
C GLY A 44 -17.49 -0.85 4.74
N ASP A 45 -18.27 -0.65 5.80
CA ASP A 45 -18.74 0.67 6.24
C ASP A 45 -17.66 1.41 7.06
N SER A 46 -16.72 0.65 7.64
CA SER A 46 -15.63 1.16 8.46
C SER A 46 -14.29 0.53 8.05
N VAL A 47 -13.17 1.20 8.36
CA VAL A 47 -11.83 0.66 8.11
C VAL A 47 -11.66 -0.74 8.74
N LYS A 48 -12.21 -0.96 9.94
CA LYS A 48 -12.16 -2.25 10.63
C LYS A 48 -13.02 -3.31 9.94
N ASP A 49 -14.21 -2.94 9.47
CA ASP A 49 -15.08 -3.86 8.70
C ASP A 49 -14.42 -4.24 7.38
N THR A 50 -13.83 -3.29 6.67
CA THR A 50 -13.12 -3.57 5.43
C THR A 50 -11.90 -4.45 5.67
N ILE A 51 -11.13 -4.22 6.74
CA ILE A 51 -10.01 -5.10 7.11
C ILE A 51 -10.51 -6.51 7.42
N ARG A 52 -11.58 -6.65 8.22
CA ARG A 52 -12.20 -7.95 8.50
C ARG A 52 -12.70 -8.65 7.25
N ALA A 53 -13.34 -7.91 6.34
CA ALA A 53 -13.78 -8.43 5.05
C ALA A 53 -12.59 -8.88 4.20
N LEU A 54 -11.45 -8.17 4.30
CA LEU A 54 -10.20 -8.54 3.63
C LEU A 54 -9.49 -9.75 4.27
N GLU A 55 -9.58 -9.91 5.59
CA GLU A 55 -9.05 -11.05 6.33
C GLU A 55 -9.95 -12.30 6.22
N SER A 56 -11.22 -12.13 5.89
CA SER A 56 -12.14 -13.25 5.64
C SER A 56 -11.64 -14.15 4.51
N GLU A 57 -11.70 -15.47 4.70
CA GLU A 57 -11.35 -16.46 3.67
C GLU A 57 -12.35 -16.47 2.50
N ASP A 58 -13.53 -15.85 2.70
CA ASP A 58 -14.52 -15.65 1.65
C ASP A 58 -14.00 -14.58 0.66
N LEU A 59 -13.41 -15.06 -0.43
CA LEU A 59 -12.97 -14.24 -1.55
C LEU A 59 -14.17 -13.91 -2.44
N ASP A 60 -14.87 -12.84 -2.08
CA ASP A 60 -15.91 -12.27 -2.93
C ASP A 60 -15.29 -11.74 -4.24
N GLU A 61 -15.95 -11.93 -5.39
CA GLU A 61 -15.42 -11.51 -6.71
C GLU A 61 -15.03 -10.02 -6.74
N ARG A 62 -15.74 -9.20 -5.96
CA ARG A 62 -15.42 -7.78 -5.77
C ARG A 62 -14.08 -7.57 -5.06
N LYS A 63 -13.84 -8.32 -3.98
CA LYS A 63 -12.60 -8.26 -3.20
C LYS A 63 -11.41 -8.66 -4.07
N GLU A 64 -11.57 -9.71 -4.87
CA GLU A 64 -10.53 -10.16 -5.79
C GLU A 64 -10.15 -9.07 -6.80
N LYS A 65 -11.14 -8.45 -7.47
CA LYS A 65 -10.90 -7.35 -8.41
C LYS A 65 -10.17 -6.17 -7.77
N ILE A 66 -10.56 -5.80 -6.55
CA ILE A 66 -9.94 -4.71 -5.80
C ILE A 66 -8.48 -5.04 -5.46
N LEU A 67 -8.21 -6.24 -4.96
CA LEU A 67 -6.86 -6.69 -4.62
C LEU A 67 -5.97 -6.79 -5.87
N ILE A 68 -6.47 -7.35 -6.97
CA ILE A 68 -5.72 -7.43 -8.25
C ILE A 68 -5.34 -6.02 -8.72
N LYS A 69 -6.29 -5.07 -8.70
CA LYS A 69 -6.03 -3.68 -9.07
C LYS A 69 -5.01 -3.05 -8.12
N PHE A 70 -5.18 -3.24 -6.82
CA PHE A 70 -4.30 -2.70 -5.79
C PHE A 70 -2.86 -3.16 -5.97
N TRP A 71 -2.62 -4.47 -6.11
CA TRP A 71 -1.29 -5.03 -6.31
C TRP A 71 -0.66 -4.58 -7.62
N ARG A 72 -1.43 -4.59 -8.71
CA ARG A 72 -0.96 -4.13 -10.03
C ARG A 72 -0.51 -2.68 -9.99
N GLU A 73 -1.28 -1.79 -9.34
CA GLU A 73 -0.89 -0.39 -9.19
C GLU A 73 0.30 -0.26 -8.25
N LYS A 74 0.31 -0.95 -7.10
CA LYS A 74 1.42 -0.92 -6.14
C LYS A 74 2.76 -1.30 -6.80
N GLU A 75 2.77 -2.32 -7.65
CA GLU A 75 3.96 -2.71 -8.41
C GLU A 75 4.43 -1.64 -9.40
N LYS A 76 3.52 -0.95 -10.08
CA LYS A 76 3.87 0.16 -10.97
C LYS A 76 4.53 1.30 -10.19
N TYR A 77 3.95 1.70 -9.06
CA TYR A 77 4.52 2.75 -8.20
C TYR A 77 5.90 2.36 -7.65
N LYS A 78 6.11 1.07 -7.36
CA LYS A 78 7.40 0.55 -6.92
C LYS A 78 8.46 0.62 -8.03
N LYS A 79 8.13 0.24 -9.27
CA LYS A 79 9.05 0.30 -10.42
C LYS A 79 9.47 1.73 -10.77
N ILE A 80 8.56 2.70 -10.67
CA ILE A 80 8.87 4.12 -10.92
C ILE A 80 9.88 4.68 -9.90
N SER A 81 9.94 4.11 -8.69
CA SER A 81 10.86 4.59 -7.64
C SER A 81 12.29 4.05 -7.81
N ASP A 82 12.51 3.03 -8.63
CA ASP A 82 13.79 2.33 -8.81
C ASP A 82 14.56 2.82 -10.05
N ASP A 83 13.86 3.30 -11.07
CA ASP A 83 14.44 3.79 -12.35
C ASP A 83 14.96 5.24 -12.27
N GLY A 84 14.96 5.83 -11.07
CA GLY A 84 15.36 7.23 -10.82
C GLY A 84 16.80 7.43 -10.30
N ASP A 85 17.54 6.36 -10.01
CA ASP A 85 18.93 6.42 -9.55
C ASP A 85 19.89 6.07 -10.71
N VAL A 86 19.95 6.95 -11.71
CA VAL A 86 21.10 7.06 -12.61
C VAL A 86 21.66 8.47 -12.41
N GLY A 87 22.58 8.59 -11.46
CA GLY A 87 23.40 9.78 -11.19
C GLY A 87 24.84 9.39 -10.95
#